data_AF-A0A7J8G8A0-F1
#
_entry.id   AF-A0A7J8G8A0-F1
#
_cell.length_a   1.000
_cell.length_b   1.000
_cell.length_c   1.000
_cell.angle_alpha   90.00
_cell.angle_beta   90.00
_cell.angle_gamma   90.00
#
_symmetry.space_group_name_H-M   'P 1'
#
loop_
_entity.id
_entity.type
_entity.pdbx_description
1 polymer ?
#
loop_
_entity_poly.entity_id
_entity_poly.type
_entity_poly.pdbx_seq_one_letter_code
_entity_poly.pdbx_strand_id
1 'polypeptide(L)'
;MTEKLWRPMHLGAVPVYRGSPSVRDWMPNNHSIILIDDFESPQKLAEFIDFLDKNDEEYMKYLAYKQPGGITNQFLLDSLKHREWGVNDPLLPNYLNGFECFVCDHELARLAANKAHGASPGDIPVPEPHIAQPSHMDCPVPKPGFGSVEEIPENDSWKEMWLQDYWQGLDQGEALTAMIHNNETQQRKFWDYLYEIFMKRNQNL
;
A
#
# COMPACT_ATOMS: atom_id res chain seq x y z
N MET A 1 2.19 0.23 -4.45
CA MET A 1 2.28 0.72 -5.85
C MET A 1 1.50 -0.22 -6.74
N THR A 2 0.84 0.26 -7.79
CA THR A 2 0.02 -0.61 -8.66
C THR A 2 0.28 -0.32 -10.15
N GLU A 3 -0.44 -0.99 -11.04
CA GLU A 3 -0.42 -0.80 -12.49
C GLU A 3 -0.62 0.66 -12.94
N LYS A 4 -1.30 1.47 -12.13
CA LYS A 4 -1.58 2.90 -12.42
C LYS A 4 -0.30 3.72 -12.58
N LEU A 5 0.77 3.35 -11.86
CA LEU A 5 2.09 3.96 -11.98
C LEU A 5 2.82 3.50 -13.25
N TRP A 6 2.78 2.20 -13.53
CA TRP A 6 3.61 1.59 -14.57
C TRP A 6 3.04 1.77 -15.98
N ARG A 7 1.71 1.84 -16.14
CA ARG A 7 1.05 2.00 -17.45
C ARG A 7 1.49 3.26 -18.19
N PRO A 8 1.50 4.47 -17.59
CA PRO A 8 2.00 5.67 -18.28
C PRO A 8 3.48 5.55 -18.68
N MET A 9 4.33 5.01 -17.79
CA MET A 9 5.76 4.83 -18.07
C MET A 9 5.99 3.91 -19.28
N HIS A 10 5.19 2.85 -19.42
CA HIS A 10 5.25 1.96 -20.57
C HIS A 10 4.86 2.67 -21.88
N LEU A 11 3.87 3.55 -21.81
CA LEU A 11 3.42 4.37 -22.94
C LEU A 11 4.36 5.55 -23.25
N GLY A 12 5.35 5.82 -22.39
CA GLY A 12 6.27 6.96 -22.53
C GLY A 12 5.71 8.29 -22.05
N ALA A 13 4.68 8.27 -21.20
CA ALA A 13 4.19 9.44 -20.49
C ALA A 13 4.79 9.51 -19.08
N VAL A 14 5.00 10.73 -18.58
CA VAL A 14 5.50 10.97 -17.21
C VAL A 14 4.34 10.85 -16.21
N PRO A 15 4.39 9.89 -15.27
CA PRO A 15 3.35 9.78 -14.23
C PRO A 15 3.39 10.97 -13.26
N VAL A 16 2.22 11.55 -12.98
CA VAL A 16 1.98 12.41 -11.80
C VAL A 16 1.42 11.50 -10.71
N TYR A 17 2.23 11.22 -9.69
CA TYR A 17 1.98 10.14 -8.75
C TYR A 17 1.69 10.64 -7.34
N ARG A 18 0.65 10.03 -6.74
CA ARG A 18 0.37 10.06 -5.30
C ARG A 18 -0.01 8.66 -4.85
N GLY A 19 0.57 8.18 -3.76
CA GLY A 19 0.34 6.83 -3.26
C GLY A 19 1.41 6.38 -2.27
N SER A 20 2.02 5.24 -2.54
CA SER A 20 3.02 4.63 -1.65
C SER A 20 4.31 5.45 -1.65
N PRO A 21 4.86 5.85 -0.48
CA PRO A 21 6.11 6.59 -0.42
C PRO A 21 7.31 5.76 -0.91
N SER A 22 7.24 4.43 -0.81
CA SER A 22 8.25 3.51 -1.32
C SER A 22 8.46 3.60 -2.83
N VAL A 23 7.61 4.31 -3.58
CA VAL A 23 7.79 4.52 -5.02
C VAL A 23 9.17 5.07 -5.37
N ARG A 24 9.73 5.92 -4.51
CA ARG A 24 11.07 6.52 -4.71
C ARG A 24 12.16 5.47 -4.84
N ASP A 25 12.02 4.35 -4.12
CA ASP A 25 13.01 3.27 -4.09
C ASP A 25 12.97 2.40 -5.36
N TRP A 26 11.86 2.40 -6.10
CA TRP A 26 11.62 1.49 -7.22
C TRP A 26 11.69 2.16 -8.60
N MET A 27 11.87 3.48 -8.65
CA MET A 27 11.95 4.20 -9.93
C MET A 27 13.25 3.93 -10.67
N PRO A 28 13.25 3.94 -12.02
CA PRO A 28 14.45 3.70 -12.82
C PRO A 28 15.62 4.61 -12.45
N ASN A 29 15.31 5.85 -12.07
CA ASN A 29 16.21 6.86 -11.54
C ASN A 29 15.38 7.93 -10.77
N ASN A 30 16.06 8.93 -10.21
CA ASN A 30 15.45 10.00 -9.41
C ASN A 30 14.59 11.00 -10.22
N HIS A 31 14.55 10.87 -11.55
CA HIS A 31 13.92 11.84 -12.45
C HIS A 31 13.13 11.11 -13.54
N SER A 32 12.09 10.39 -13.11
CA SER A 32 11.25 9.58 -13.99
C SER A 32 9.74 9.71 -13.72
N ILE A 33 9.37 10.30 -12.59
CA ILE A 33 7.99 10.57 -12.18
C ILE A 33 7.90 11.93 -11.48
N ILE A 34 6.71 12.52 -11.45
CA ILE A 34 6.40 13.73 -10.69
C ILE A 34 5.65 13.30 -9.44
N LEU A 35 6.21 13.55 -8.26
CA LEU A 35 5.58 13.22 -6.99
C LEU A 35 4.81 14.43 -6.48
N ILE A 36 3.51 14.25 -6.24
CA ILE A 36 2.64 15.36 -5.79
C ILE A 36 3.12 15.93 -4.45
N ASP A 37 3.66 15.08 -3.58
CA ASP A 37 4.12 15.46 -2.24
C ASP A 37 5.44 16.28 -2.27
N ASP A 38 6.09 16.43 -3.43
CA ASP A 38 7.26 17.31 -3.59
C ASP A 38 6.88 18.79 -3.84
N PHE A 39 5.58 19.12 -3.90
CA PHE A 39 5.07 20.46 -4.14
C PHE A 39 4.33 21.01 -2.92
N GLU A 40 4.58 22.29 -2.62
CA GLU A 40 3.92 22.99 -1.50
C GLU A 40 2.40 23.15 -1.68
N SER A 41 1.93 23.16 -2.93
CA SER A 41 0.50 23.29 -3.24
C SER A 41 0.14 22.71 -4.61
N PRO A 42 -1.16 22.39 -4.85
CA PRO A 42 -1.66 22.01 -6.16
C PRO A 42 -1.40 23.08 -7.23
N GLN A 43 -1.40 24.36 -6.84
CA GLN A 43 -1.05 25.45 -7.75
C GLN A 43 0.41 25.36 -8.21
N LYS A 44 1.35 25.09 -7.30
CA LYS A 44 2.77 24.93 -7.66
C LYS A 44 3.01 23.72 -8.54
N LEU A 45 2.29 22.63 -8.30
CA LEU A 45 2.29 21.47 -9.19
C LEU A 45 1.76 21.84 -10.59
N ALA A 46 0.65 22.58 -10.67
CA ALA A 46 0.08 23.00 -11.95
C ALA A 46 1.02 23.94 -12.74
N GLU A 47 1.65 24.91 -12.05
CA GLU A 47 2.67 25.79 -12.62
C GLU A 47 3.86 24.98 -13.16
N PHE A 48 4.29 23.94 -12.45
CA PHE A 48 5.37 23.07 -12.88
C PHE A 48 4.99 22.21 -14.10
N ILE A 49 3.78 21.66 -14.13
CA ILE A 49 3.28 20.90 -15.29
C ILE A 49 3.19 21.80 -16.52
N ASP A 50 2.67 23.03 -16.38
CA ASP A 50 2.60 24.03 -17.46
C ASP A 50 3.99 24.45 -17.95
N PHE A 51 4.98 24.54 -17.05
CA PHE A 51 6.37 24.73 -17.41
C PHE A 51 6.90 23.57 -18.26
N LEU A 52 6.67 22.31 -17.86
CA LEU A 52 7.13 21.14 -18.62
C LEU A 52 6.46 21.06 -20.01
N ASP A 53 5.17 21.37 -20.10
CA ASP A 53 4.42 21.39 -21.37
C ASP A 53 5.00 22.40 -22.38
N LYS A 54 5.57 23.50 -21.88
CA LYS A 54 6.20 24.55 -22.70
C LYS A 54 7.69 24.34 -22.97
N ASN A 55 8.31 23.34 -22.34
CA ASN A 55 9.76 23.11 -22.39
C ASN A 55 10.06 21.64 -22.66
N ASP A 56 10.04 21.26 -23.94
CA ASP A 56 10.31 19.89 -24.40
C ASP A 56 11.63 19.33 -23.85
N GLU A 57 12.70 20.13 -23.80
CA GLU A 57 13.99 19.69 -23.28
C GLU A 57 13.92 19.27 -21.80
N GLU A 58 13.14 19.98 -20.98
CA GLU A 58 12.95 19.66 -19.57
C GLU A 58 12.05 18.45 -19.39
N TYR A 59 10.95 18.35 -20.17
CA TYR A 59 10.09 17.17 -20.17
C TYR A 59 10.87 15.91 -20.56
N MET A 60 11.71 15.98 -21.60
CA MET A 60 12.46 14.83 -22.10
C MET A 60 13.47 14.27 -21.09
N LYS A 61 13.92 15.06 -20.10
CA LYS A 61 14.77 14.55 -19.00
C LYS A 61 14.05 13.47 -18.21
N TYR A 62 12.73 13.56 -18.01
CA TYR A 62 11.95 12.53 -17.32
C TYR A 62 11.91 11.18 -18.06
N LEU A 63 12.17 11.19 -19.36
CA LEU A 63 12.19 9.99 -20.20
C LEU A 63 13.61 9.46 -20.45
N ALA A 64 14.63 10.06 -19.83
CA ALA A 64 16.03 9.66 -20.02
C ALA A 64 16.28 8.19 -19.63
N TYR A 65 15.49 7.63 -18.72
CA TYR A 65 15.59 6.22 -18.33
C TYR A 65 15.35 5.23 -19.48
N LYS A 66 14.70 5.67 -20.56
CA LYS A 66 14.44 4.85 -21.76
C LYS A 66 15.67 4.70 -22.65
N GLN A 67 16.69 5.55 -22.46
CA GLN A 67 17.94 5.45 -23.20
C GLN A 67 18.83 4.34 -22.62
N PRO A 68 19.70 3.72 -23.43
CA PRO A 68 20.68 2.74 -22.92
C PRO A 68 21.47 3.32 -21.74
N GLY A 69 21.45 2.62 -20.60
CA GLY A 69 22.12 3.06 -19.37
C GLY A 69 21.37 4.13 -18.55
N GLY A 70 20.15 4.51 -18.95
CA GLY A 70 19.34 5.51 -18.23
C GLY A 70 18.72 5.01 -16.91
N ILE A 71 18.72 3.70 -16.68
CA ILE A 71 18.32 3.07 -15.42
C ILE A 71 19.54 3.03 -14.50
N THR A 72 19.54 3.88 -13.47
CA THR A 72 20.69 4.05 -12.57
C THR A 72 20.44 3.55 -11.15
N ASN A 73 19.18 3.23 -10.83
CA ASN A 73 18.79 2.69 -9.53
C ASN A 73 19.36 1.27 -9.33
N GLN A 74 20.40 1.14 -8.49
CA GLN A 74 21.05 -0.13 -8.21
C GLN A 74 20.14 -1.10 -7.46
N PHE A 75 19.34 -0.61 -6.50
CA PHE A 75 18.40 -1.46 -5.77
C PHE A 75 17.40 -2.13 -6.71
N LEU A 76 16.87 -1.38 -7.69
CA LEU A 76 15.99 -1.94 -8.72
C LEU A 76 16.71 -2.99 -9.58
N LEU A 77 17.92 -2.67 -10.07
CA LEU A 77 18.70 -3.56 -10.92
C LEU A 77 19.07 -4.87 -10.19
N ASP A 78 19.52 -4.77 -8.95
CA ASP A 78 19.85 -5.91 -8.11
C ASP A 78 18.61 -6.74 -7.80
N SER A 79 17.48 -6.09 -7.48
CA SER A 79 16.21 -6.78 -7.24
C SER A 79 15.75 -7.57 -8.48
N LEU A 80 15.87 -6.99 -9.68
CA LEU A 80 15.50 -7.67 -10.93
C LEU A 80 16.47 -8.81 -11.28
N LYS A 81 17.76 -8.67 -10.97
CA LYS A 81 18.79 -9.68 -11.25
C LYS A 81 18.66 -10.92 -10.36
N HIS A 82 18.33 -10.74 -9.09
CA HIS A 82 18.23 -11.83 -8.11
C HIS A 82 16.81 -12.42 -8.02
N ARG A 83 15.85 -11.87 -8.75
CA ARG A 83 14.46 -12.35 -8.78
C ARG A 83 14.40 -13.77 -9.35
N GLU A 84 13.75 -14.67 -8.62
CA GLU A 84 13.67 -16.10 -8.99
C GLU A 84 12.57 -16.41 -10.02
N TRP A 85 11.65 -15.47 -10.28
CA TRP A 85 10.54 -15.63 -11.21
C TRP A 85 10.67 -14.77 -12.47
N GLY A 86 10.01 -15.16 -13.56
CA GLY A 86 10.00 -14.52 -14.87
C GLY A 86 8.72 -13.70 -15.14
N VAL A 87 8.80 -12.77 -16.10
CA VAL A 87 7.62 -12.13 -16.71
C VAL A 87 7.67 -12.48 -18.19
N ASN A 88 6.68 -13.23 -18.67
CA ASN A 88 6.63 -13.76 -20.04
C ASN A 88 7.86 -14.60 -20.44
N ASP A 89 8.55 -15.20 -19.47
CA ASP A 89 9.68 -16.11 -19.70
C ASP A 89 9.23 -17.55 -19.47
N PRO A 90 9.18 -18.41 -20.51
CA PRO A 90 8.75 -19.80 -20.37
C PRO A 90 9.77 -20.69 -19.65
N LEU A 91 11.00 -20.23 -19.43
CA LEU A 91 12.05 -20.97 -18.74
C LEU A 91 12.07 -20.70 -17.22
N LEU A 92 11.36 -19.68 -16.76
CA LEU A 92 11.30 -19.29 -15.35
C LEU A 92 9.89 -19.49 -14.78
N PRO A 93 9.75 -19.76 -13.47
CA PRO A 93 8.45 -19.77 -12.82
C PRO A 93 7.80 -18.39 -12.95
N ASN A 94 6.48 -18.32 -13.08
CA ASN A 94 5.78 -17.04 -13.06
C ASN A 94 5.75 -16.45 -11.63
N TYR A 95 5.29 -15.19 -11.49
CA TYR A 95 5.25 -14.50 -10.20
C TYR A 95 4.36 -15.17 -9.15
N LEU A 96 3.29 -15.87 -9.53
CA LEU A 96 2.44 -16.62 -8.60
C LEU A 96 3.20 -17.83 -8.07
N ASN A 97 3.82 -18.61 -8.96
CA ASN A 97 4.65 -19.75 -8.55
C ASN A 97 5.80 -19.31 -7.65
N GLY A 98 6.47 -18.20 -7.97
CA GLY A 98 7.51 -17.62 -7.12
C GLY A 98 7.00 -17.22 -5.74
N PHE A 99 5.79 -16.63 -5.68
CA PHE A 99 5.14 -16.32 -4.41
C PHE A 99 4.74 -17.57 -3.61
N GLU A 100 4.22 -18.60 -4.28
CA GLU A 100 3.88 -19.89 -3.66
C GLU A 100 5.13 -20.54 -3.04
N CYS A 101 6.25 -20.60 -3.78
CA CYS A 101 7.53 -21.09 -3.26
C CYS A 101 8.00 -20.25 -2.07
N PHE A 102 7.97 -18.92 -2.18
CA PHE A 102 8.32 -18.02 -1.08
C PHE A 102 7.51 -18.35 0.19
N VAL A 103 6.19 -18.48 0.10
CA VAL A 103 5.34 -18.82 1.26
C VAL A 103 5.69 -20.21 1.80
N CYS A 104 5.86 -21.21 0.92
CA CYS A 104 6.21 -22.58 1.32
C CYS A 104 7.54 -22.63 2.06
N ASP A 105 8.58 -21.97 1.55
CA ASP A 105 9.91 -21.96 2.15
C ASP A 105 9.90 -21.33 3.54
N HIS A 106 9.16 -20.23 3.72
CA HIS A 106 9.02 -19.57 5.02
C HIS A 106 8.21 -20.43 6.00
N GLU A 107 7.16 -21.11 5.55
CA GLU A 107 6.42 -22.02 6.42
C GLU A 107 7.21 -23.27 6.80
N LEU A 108 7.95 -23.86 5.86
CA LEU A 108 8.84 -24.97 6.16
C LEU A 108 9.92 -24.57 7.16
N ALA A 109 10.51 -23.37 7.01
CA ALA A 109 11.46 -22.82 7.97
C ALA A 109 10.82 -22.62 9.35
N ARG A 110 9.60 -22.07 9.42
CA ARG A 110 8.85 -21.89 10.66
C ARG A 110 8.55 -23.23 11.34
N LEU A 111 8.12 -24.24 10.60
CA LEU A 111 7.86 -25.59 11.11
C LEU A 111 9.13 -26.25 11.65
N ALA A 112 10.24 -26.12 10.92
CA ALA A 112 11.54 -26.63 11.35
C ALA A 112 12.01 -25.96 12.65
N ALA A 113 11.88 -24.63 12.74
CA ALA A 113 12.21 -23.86 13.95
C ALA A 113 11.35 -24.28 15.16
N ASN A 114 10.05 -24.49 14.95
CA ASN A 114 9.15 -24.98 16.00
C ASN A 114 9.53 -26.39 16.47
N LYS A 115 9.89 -27.28 15.54
CA LYS A 115 10.35 -28.63 15.87
C LYS A 115 11.66 -28.60 16.67
N ALA A 116 12.60 -27.72 16.30
CA ALA A 116 13.86 -27.54 17.01
C ALA A 116 13.62 -27.02 18.44
N HIS A 117 12.79 -25.99 18.60
CA HIS A 117 12.38 -25.49 19.92
C HIS A 117 11.73 -26.59 20.77
N GLY A 118 10.79 -27.36 20.21
CA GLY A 118 10.15 -28.47 20.93
C GLY A 118 11.11 -29.58 21.36
N ALA A 119 12.21 -29.80 20.63
CA ALA A 119 13.24 -30.77 20.99
C ALA A 119 14.18 -30.29 22.11
N SER A 120 14.46 -28.97 22.16
CA SER A 120 15.33 -28.35 23.17
C SER A 120 14.78 -26.99 23.66
N PRO A 121 13.70 -26.95 24.46
CA PRO A 121 13.02 -25.70 24.81
C PRO A 121 13.84 -24.73 25.67
N GLY A 122 14.88 -25.22 26.36
CA GLY A 122 15.76 -24.41 27.21
C GLY A 122 16.90 -23.73 26.46
N ASP A 123 17.29 -24.27 25.29
CA ASP A 123 18.44 -23.79 24.52
C ASP A 123 18.02 -23.00 23.27
N ILE A 124 16.84 -23.30 22.73
CA ILE A 124 16.32 -22.70 21.50
C ILE A 124 15.10 -21.86 21.85
N PRO A 125 15.05 -20.56 21.52
CA PRO A 125 13.88 -19.73 21.80
C PRO A 125 12.69 -20.12 20.92
N VAL A 126 11.49 -19.72 21.35
CA VAL A 126 10.28 -19.84 20.52
C VAL A 126 10.47 -19.03 19.24
N PRO A 127 10.14 -19.57 18.05
CA PRO A 127 10.22 -18.81 16.81
C PRO A 127 9.31 -17.58 16.85
N GLU A 128 9.79 -16.46 16.33
CA GLU A 128 9.01 -15.23 16.23
C GLU A 128 7.73 -15.44 15.39
N PRO A 129 6.55 -15.05 15.90
CA PRO A 129 5.32 -15.15 15.14
C PRO A 129 5.26 -14.07 14.04
N HIS A 130 5.11 -14.49 12.79
CA HIS A 130 4.87 -13.58 11.66
C HIS A 130 3.37 -13.30 11.50
N ILE A 131 2.80 -12.57 12.46
CA ILE A 131 1.40 -12.14 12.43
C ILE A 131 1.37 -10.67 12.01
N ALA A 132 0.56 -10.35 11.01
CA ALA A 132 0.31 -8.98 10.61
C ALA A 132 -0.22 -8.20 11.80
N GLN A 133 0.52 -7.15 12.20
CA GLN A 133 0.09 -6.27 13.27
C GLN A 133 -1.09 -5.42 12.77
N PRO A 134 -1.96 -4.93 13.68
CA PRO A 134 -3.01 -3.98 13.31
C PRO A 134 -2.46 -2.84 12.45
N SER A 135 -1.31 -2.27 12.81
CA SER A 135 -0.61 -1.21 12.05
C SER A 135 -0.26 -1.55 10.60
N HIS A 136 -0.26 -2.82 10.20
CA HIS A 136 -0.02 -3.24 8.81
C HIS A 136 -1.29 -3.13 7.96
N MET A 137 -2.48 -3.31 8.55
CA MET A 137 -3.78 -3.24 7.88
C MET A 137 -4.65 -2.08 8.36
N ASP A 138 -4.15 -1.28 9.30
CA ASP A 138 -4.87 -0.15 9.87
C ASP A 138 -5.07 0.91 8.79
N CYS A 139 -6.32 1.21 8.50
CA CYS A 139 -6.66 2.34 7.65
C CYS A 139 -6.84 3.54 8.57
N PRO A 140 -5.92 4.52 8.54
CA PRO A 140 -6.13 5.73 9.31
C PRO A 140 -7.39 6.44 8.83
N VAL A 141 -7.99 7.25 9.71
CA VAL A 141 -9.09 8.16 9.34
C VAL A 141 -8.71 8.90 8.05
N PRO A 142 -9.58 8.95 7.04
CA PRO A 142 -9.26 9.59 5.78
C PRO A 142 -8.90 11.05 6.03
N LYS A 143 -7.85 11.51 5.33
CA LYS A 143 -7.40 12.90 5.35
C LYS A 143 -7.62 13.52 3.98
N PRO A 144 -7.87 14.83 3.89
CA PRO A 144 -7.95 15.50 2.61
C PRO A 144 -6.63 15.35 1.84
N GLY A 145 -6.72 15.34 0.51
CA GLY A 145 -5.54 15.30 -0.35
C GLY A 145 -4.66 16.55 -0.23
N PHE A 146 -5.23 17.68 0.20
CA PHE A 146 -4.49 18.92 0.41
C PHE A 146 -5.16 19.74 1.51
N GLY A 147 -4.36 20.46 2.29
CA GLY A 147 -4.85 21.26 3.41
C GLY A 147 -5.18 20.43 4.65
N SER A 148 -5.88 21.07 5.58
CA SER A 148 -6.33 20.51 6.84
C SER A 148 -7.83 20.21 6.82
N VAL A 149 -8.30 19.34 7.72
CA VAL A 149 -9.74 18.99 7.79
C VAL A 149 -10.56 20.22 8.22
N GLU A 150 -9.95 21.11 9.00
CA GLU A 150 -10.54 22.34 9.53
C GLU A 150 -10.85 23.36 8.43
N GLU A 151 -10.11 23.33 7.32
CA GLU A 151 -10.31 24.23 6.18
C GLU A 151 -11.47 23.82 5.27
N ILE A 152 -11.97 22.58 5.40
CA ILE A 152 -13.06 22.07 4.58
C ILE A 152 -14.41 22.56 5.14
N PRO A 153 -15.32 23.11 4.33
CA PRO A 153 -16.65 23.50 4.79
C PRO A 153 -17.41 22.32 5.43
N GLU A 154 -18.20 22.57 6.49
CA GLU A 154 -18.94 21.50 7.18
C GLU A 154 -19.97 20.79 6.29
N ASN A 155 -20.52 21.50 5.31
CA ASN A 155 -21.45 20.96 4.31
C ASN A 155 -20.75 20.37 3.08
N ASP A 156 -19.42 20.22 3.13
CA ASP A 156 -18.69 19.59 2.05
C ASP A 156 -18.97 18.09 2.02
N SER A 157 -19.30 17.59 0.83
CA SER A 157 -19.57 16.17 0.60
C SER A 157 -18.46 15.25 1.12
N TRP A 158 -17.21 15.73 1.18
CA TRP A 158 -16.11 14.92 1.67
C TRP A 158 -16.23 14.65 3.18
N LYS A 159 -16.55 15.70 3.96
CA LYS A 159 -16.78 15.57 5.40
C LYS A 159 -18.05 14.77 5.69
N GLU A 160 -19.12 15.03 4.95
CA GLU A 160 -20.40 14.35 5.16
C GLU A 160 -20.33 12.87 4.77
N MET A 161 -19.61 12.50 3.71
CA MET A 161 -19.62 11.14 3.18
C MET A 161 -18.42 10.31 3.65
N TRP A 162 -17.18 10.74 3.36
CA TRP A 162 -16.00 9.89 3.57
C TRP A 162 -15.69 9.62 5.03
N LEU A 163 -15.91 10.61 5.91
CA LEU A 163 -15.74 10.40 7.35
C LEU A 163 -16.82 9.46 7.90
N GLN A 164 -18.06 9.62 7.46
CA GLN A 164 -19.15 8.74 7.89
C GLN A 164 -18.94 7.31 7.42
N ASP A 165 -18.57 7.11 6.14
CA ASP A 165 -18.28 5.80 5.56
C ASP A 165 -17.12 5.11 6.28
N TYR A 166 -16.06 5.85 6.63
CA TYR A 166 -14.95 5.34 7.42
C TYR A 166 -15.41 4.79 8.77
N TRP A 167 -16.14 5.61 9.53
CA TRP A 167 -16.61 5.25 10.86
C TRP A 167 -17.64 4.14 10.83
N GLN A 168 -18.50 4.11 9.82
CA GLN A 168 -19.44 3.03 9.59
C GLN A 168 -18.68 1.73 9.27
N GLY A 169 -17.70 1.75 8.38
CA GLY A 169 -16.87 0.60 8.05
C GLY A 169 -16.14 0.05 9.27
N LEU A 170 -15.64 0.93 10.14
CA LEU A 170 -15.03 0.53 11.41
C LEU A 170 -16.04 -0.17 12.34
N ASP A 171 -17.21 0.43 12.55
CA ASP A 171 -18.26 -0.18 13.40
C ASP A 171 -18.70 -1.54 12.86
N GLN A 172 -18.81 -1.68 11.54
CA GLN A 172 -19.13 -2.95 10.89
C GLN A 172 -18.03 -3.99 11.11
N GLY A 173 -16.76 -3.59 10.99
CA GLY A 173 -15.62 -4.45 11.28
C GLY A 173 -15.61 -4.94 12.73
N GLU A 174 -15.82 -4.04 13.69
CA GLU A 174 -15.92 -4.38 15.11
C GLU A 174 -17.13 -5.29 15.39
N ALA A 175 -18.27 -5.06 14.73
CA ALA A 175 -19.46 -5.87 14.88
C ALA A 175 -19.22 -7.31 14.40
N LEU A 176 -18.56 -7.47 13.25
CA LEU A 176 -18.16 -8.79 12.75
C LEU A 176 -17.17 -9.48 13.69
N THR A 177 -16.17 -8.76 14.19
CA THR A 177 -15.21 -9.30 15.18
C THR A 177 -15.93 -9.73 16.46
N ALA A 178 -16.87 -8.95 16.97
CA ALA A 178 -17.68 -9.31 18.13
C ALA A 178 -18.56 -10.53 17.86
N MET A 179 -19.18 -10.66 16.68
CA MET A 179 -19.92 -11.85 16.29
C MET A 179 -19.02 -13.09 16.28
N ILE A 180 -17.81 -13.00 15.69
CA ILE A 180 -16.82 -14.08 15.65
C ILE A 180 -16.46 -14.52 17.07
N HIS A 181 -16.13 -13.57 17.97
CA HIS A 181 -15.76 -13.90 19.34
C HIS A 181 -16.90 -14.52 20.17
N ASN A 182 -18.16 -14.23 19.81
CA ASN A 182 -19.33 -14.82 20.45
C ASN A 182 -19.83 -16.10 19.75
N ASN A 183 -19.11 -16.62 18.75
CA ASN A 183 -19.55 -17.73 17.89
C ASN A 183 -20.95 -17.51 17.27
N GLU A 184 -21.29 -16.26 16.98
CA GLU A 184 -22.59 -15.91 16.40
C GLU A 184 -22.57 -16.21 14.90
N THR A 185 -23.55 -17.01 14.46
CA THR A 185 -23.66 -17.49 13.08
C THR A 185 -24.88 -16.93 12.35
N GLN A 186 -25.80 -16.29 13.09
CA GLN A 186 -27.00 -15.69 12.52
C GLN A 186 -26.71 -14.31 11.96
N GLN A 187 -26.65 -14.21 10.63
CA GLN A 187 -26.45 -12.93 9.93
C GLN A 187 -27.42 -11.83 10.35
N ARG A 188 -28.68 -12.18 10.72
CA ARG A 188 -29.70 -11.19 11.12
C ARG A 188 -29.34 -10.39 12.36
N LYS A 189 -28.52 -10.95 13.26
CA LYS A 189 -28.07 -10.27 14.49
C LYS A 189 -26.97 -9.25 14.25
N PHE A 190 -26.40 -9.19 13.04
CA PHE A 190 -25.37 -8.21 12.70
C PHE A 190 -25.79 -6.77 13.06
N TRP A 191 -27.04 -6.40 12.79
CA TRP A 191 -27.56 -5.07 13.09
C TRP A 191 -27.66 -4.79 14.60
N ASP A 192 -27.92 -5.81 15.41
CA ASP A 192 -27.96 -5.68 16.87
C ASP A 192 -26.54 -5.39 17.39
N TYR A 193 -25.54 -6.16 16.94
CA TYR A 193 -24.13 -5.93 17.27
C TYR A 193 -23.63 -4.56 16.80
N LEU A 194 -23.99 -4.15 15.57
CA LEU A 194 -23.63 -2.86 15.02
C LEU A 194 -24.23 -1.71 15.84
N TYR A 195 -25.50 -1.83 16.22
CA TYR A 195 -26.17 -0.84 17.05
C TYR A 195 -25.50 -0.72 18.43
N GLU A 196 -25.15 -1.84 19.07
CA GLU A 196 -24.43 -1.82 20.34
C GLU A 196 -23.07 -1.12 20.26
N ILE A 197 -22.31 -1.36 19.20
CA ILE A 197 -20.99 -0.73 18.98
C ILE A 197 -21.14 0.76 18.72
N PHE A 198 -22.05 1.14 17.82
CA PHE A 198 -22.34 2.54 17.51
C PHE A 198 -22.73 3.32 18.78
N MET A 199 -23.61 2.75 19.62
CA MET A 199 -24.02 3.37 20.87
C MET A 199 -22.86 3.50 21.87
N LYS A 200 -22.02 2.47 22.00
CA LYS A 200 -20.83 2.52 22.87
C LYS A 200 -19.84 3.59 22.44
N ARG A 201 -19.61 3.75 21.13
CA ARG A 201 -18.69 4.78 20.62
C ARG A 201 -19.19 6.19 20.90
N ASN A 202 -20.47 6.45 20.64
CA ASN A 202 -21.08 7.77 20.86
C ASN A 202 -21.29 8.12 22.33
N GLN A 203 -21.24 7.15 23.24
CA GLN A 203 -21.26 7.39 24.70
C GLN A 203 -19.88 7.75 25.27
N ASN A 204 -18.79 7.43 24.54
CA ASN A 204 -17.41 7.68 24.95
C ASN A 204 -16.77 8.89 24.24
N LEU A 205 -17.57 9.63 23.46
CA LEU A 205 -17.24 10.92 22.84
C LEU A 205 -17.93 12.05 23.62
#